data_AF-D8RW19-F1
#
_entry.id   AF-D8RW19-F1
#
_cell.length_a   1.000
_cell.length_b   1.000
_cell.length_c   1.000
_cell.angle_alpha   90.00
_cell.angle_beta   90.00
_cell.angle_gamma   90.00
#
_symmetry.space_group_name_H-M   'P 1'
#
loop_
_entity.id
_entity.type
_entity.pdbx_description
1 polymer ?
#
loop_
_entity_poly.entity_id
_entity_poly.type
_entity_poly.pdbx_seq_one_letter_code
_entity_poly.pdbx_strand_id
1 'polypeptide(L)'
;MNFHLSFLLLEILVFLRAVALNSPPLLPLPWRQLQFHSRCLSMFFHFGVNTFMDSECGSGHESPSIFNPERLNASQWMDAAQSAGVQLVILTVKHHDGFCLWPSAYTNFSVASSSWRGGKGDVVAEFVAAARERGLDVGFYLSPWDLHESCYGDTLLYNEFYLAQLRELLTG
;
A
#
# COMPACT_ATOMS: atom_id res chain seq x y z
N MET A 1 -47.43 -25.67 46.09
CA MET A 1 -45.97 -25.69 45.81
C MET A 1 -45.59 -25.40 44.35
N ASN A 2 -46.53 -25.51 43.38
CA ASN A 2 -46.20 -25.36 41.94
C ASN A 2 -46.24 -23.93 41.39
N PHE A 3 -46.94 -23.00 42.05
CA PHE A 3 -47.12 -21.64 41.52
C PHE A 3 -45.84 -20.78 41.60
N HIS A 4 -45.07 -20.90 42.68
CA HIS A 4 -43.81 -20.19 42.85
C HIS A 4 -42.72 -20.66 41.88
N LEU A 5 -42.70 -21.96 41.54
CA LEU A 5 -41.72 -22.51 40.59
C LEU A 5 -41.99 -22.01 39.17
N SER A 6 -43.26 -21.94 38.77
CA SER A 6 -43.66 -21.42 37.46
C SER A 6 -43.42 -19.91 37.32
N PHE A 7 -43.63 -19.14 38.39
CA PHE A 7 -43.35 -17.70 38.40
C PHE A 7 -41.85 -17.42 38.27
N LEU A 8 -41.01 -18.15 39.00
CA LEU A 8 -39.56 -18.03 38.92
C LEU A 8 -39.03 -18.42 37.53
N LEU A 9 -39.56 -19.48 36.92
CA LEU A 9 -39.21 -19.88 35.56
C LEU A 9 -39.59 -18.82 34.52
N LEU A 10 -40.74 -18.16 34.69
CA LEU A 10 -41.17 -17.09 33.80
C LEU A 10 -40.26 -15.85 33.93
N GLU A 11 -39.88 -15.46 35.14
CA GLU A 11 -38.94 -14.35 35.34
C GLU A 11 -37.56 -14.64 34.74
N ILE A 12 -37.06 -15.87 34.92
CA ILE A 12 -35.82 -16.31 34.28
C ILE A 12 -35.95 -16.26 32.76
N LEU A 13 -37.07 -16.70 32.19
CA LEU A 13 -37.28 -16.66 30.73
C LEU A 13 -37.36 -15.23 30.19
N VAL A 14 -38.02 -14.33 30.92
CA VAL A 14 -38.13 -12.90 30.57
C VAL A 14 -36.76 -12.23 30.65
N PHE A 15 -35.98 -12.52 31.69
CA PHE A 15 -34.62 -12.02 31.85
C PHE A 15 -33.70 -12.53 30.74
N LEU A 16 -33.73 -13.84 30.43
CA LEU A 16 -32.93 -14.43 29.34
C LEU A 16 -33.31 -13.84 27.97
N ARG A 17 -34.59 -13.59 27.70
CA ARG A 17 -35.04 -12.89 26.49
C ARG A 17 -34.56 -11.45 26.44
N ALA A 18 -34.61 -10.72 27.55
CA ALA A 18 -34.13 -9.35 27.63
C ALA A 18 -32.62 -9.26 27.34
N VAL A 19 -31.82 -10.21 27.84
CA VAL A 19 -30.38 -10.30 27.55
C VAL A 19 -30.13 -10.64 26.07
N ALA A 20 -30.90 -11.56 25.48
CA ALA A 20 -30.77 -11.92 24.06
C ALA A 20 -31.15 -10.75 23.12
N LEU A 21 -32.15 -9.95 23.49
CA LEU A 21 -32.60 -8.79 22.70
C LEU A 21 -31.71 -7.55 22.87
N ASN A 22 -30.96 -7.45 23.97
CA ASN A 22 -30.03 -6.35 24.26
C ASN A 22 -28.56 -6.69 23.94
N SER A 23 -28.30 -7.83 23.31
CA SER A 23 -26.95 -8.12 22.80
C SER A 23 -26.67 -7.17 21.63
N PRO A 24 -25.61 -6.34 21.69
CA PRO A 24 -25.26 -5.50 20.55
C PRO A 24 -25.06 -6.39 19.32
N PRO A 25 -25.43 -5.92 18.11
CA PRO A 25 -25.24 -6.72 16.91
C PRO A 25 -23.76 -7.11 16.79
N LEU A 26 -23.49 -8.37 16.45
CA LEU A 26 -22.16 -8.82 16.07
C LEU A 26 -21.75 -8.06 14.80
N LEU A 27 -21.10 -6.91 14.99
CA LEU A 27 -20.52 -6.12 13.90
C LEU A 27 -19.40 -6.94 13.25
N PRO A 28 -19.16 -6.76 11.93
CA PRO A 28 -18.06 -7.44 11.25
C PRO A 28 -16.75 -7.11 11.94
N LEU A 29 -16.02 -8.13 12.39
CA LEU A 29 -14.72 -7.94 13.01
C LEU A 29 -13.70 -7.50 11.95
N PRO A 30 -13.09 -6.31 12.11
CA PRO A 30 -12.29 -5.73 11.04
C PRO A 30 -10.83 -6.19 11.15
N TRP A 31 -10.58 -7.49 11.02
CA TRP A 31 -9.28 -8.10 11.31
C TRP A 31 -8.10 -7.43 10.60
N ARG A 32 -8.24 -7.08 9.31
CA ARG A 32 -7.19 -6.35 8.57
C ARG A 32 -6.96 -4.93 9.10
N GLN A 33 -8.01 -4.25 9.54
CA GLN A 33 -7.90 -2.92 10.14
C GLN A 33 -7.25 -3.00 11.52
N LEU A 34 -7.56 -4.03 12.31
CA LEU A 34 -6.89 -4.29 13.59
C LEU A 34 -5.40 -4.61 13.41
N GLN A 35 -5.03 -5.40 12.40
CA GLN A 35 -3.63 -5.62 12.02
C GLN A 35 -2.93 -4.34 11.57
N PHE A 36 -3.62 -3.45 10.84
CA PHE A 36 -3.05 -2.14 10.51
C PHE A 36 -2.84 -1.30 11.77
N HIS A 37 -3.85 -1.26 12.65
CA HIS A 37 -3.79 -0.53 13.90
C HIS A 37 -2.67 -1.00 14.83
N SER A 38 -2.41 -2.32 14.89
CA SER A 38 -1.35 -2.89 15.73
C SER A 38 0.06 -2.51 15.28
N ARG A 39 0.22 -1.99 14.06
CA ARG A 39 1.53 -1.54 13.55
C ARG A 39 2.03 -0.27 14.23
N CYS A 40 1.11 0.52 14.79
CA CYS A 40 1.33 1.81 15.46
C CYS A 40 1.96 2.89 14.57
N LEU A 41 3.14 2.64 14.00
CA LEU A 41 3.92 3.56 13.19
C LEU A 41 4.23 2.97 11.82
N SER A 42 3.97 3.77 10.78
CA SER A 42 4.31 3.47 9.39
C SER A 42 5.16 4.59 8.81
N MET A 43 5.99 4.29 7.80
CA MET A 43 6.85 5.25 7.12
C MET A 43 6.57 5.26 5.62
N PHE A 44 6.49 6.46 5.04
CA PHE A 44 6.17 6.65 3.63
C PHE A 44 7.40 7.21 2.90
N PHE A 45 7.84 6.52 1.86
CA PHE A 45 8.95 6.90 0.99
C PHE A 45 8.38 7.49 -0.31
N HIS A 46 8.46 8.81 -0.44
CA HIS A 46 8.25 9.50 -1.71
C HIS A 46 9.60 9.60 -2.42
N PHE A 47 9.73 8.88 -3.54
CA PHE A 47 10.94 8.82 -4.33
C PHE A 47 10.57 8.60 -5.80
N GLY A 48 11.24 9.31 -6.71
CA GLY A 48 10.95 9.22 -8.14
C GLY A 48 11.63 10.34 -8.93
N VAL A 49 11.19 10.55 -10.18
CA VAL A 49 11.70 11.62 -11.05
C VAL A 49 11.58 13.01 -10.42
N ASN A 50 10.52 13.23 -9.63
CA ASN A 50 10.25 14.47 -8.90
C ASN A 50 11.38 14.85 -7.93
N THR A 51 12.04 13.85 -7.30
CA THR A 51 13.21 14.05 -6.43
C THR A 51 14.37 14.72 -7.16
N PHE A 52 14.53 14.49 -8.46
CA PHE A 52 15.61 15.05 -9.28
C PHE A 52 15.24 16.40 -9.92
N MET A 53 13.96 16.76 -9.88
CA MET A 53 13.42 18.00 -10.45
C MET A 53 13.15 19.07 -9.38
N ASP A 54 13.34 18.74 -8.09
CA ASP A 54 12.99 19.60 -6.97
C ASP A 54 11.51 20.05 -7.05
N SER A 55 10.62 19.11 -7.37
CA SER A 55 9.19 19.35 -7.53
C SER A 55 8.37 18.38 -6.69
N GLU A 56 7.26 18.85 -6.14
CA GLU A 56 6.29 18.00 -5.43
C GLU A 56 5.41 17.21 -6.42
N CYS A 57 5.10 17.81 -7.58
CA CYS A 57 4.25 17.22 -8.61
C CYS A 57 4.93 17.36 -9.97
N GLY A 58 5.25 16.23 -10.60
CA GLY A 58 5.70 16.21 -11.98
C GLY A 58 4.57 16.49 -12.97
N SER A 59 4.95 16.78 -14.20
CA SER A 59 4.10 17.10 -15.35
C SER A 59 3.70 15.87 -16.17
N GLY A 60 4.33 14.72 -15.95
CA GLY A 60 4.16 13.49 -16.74
C GLY A 60 4.96 13.45 -18.04
N HIS A 61 5.80 14.46 -18.29
CA HIS A 61 6.60 14.58 -19.51
C HIS A 61 8.11 14.67 -19.21
N GLU A 62 8.49 14.30 -17.99
CA GLU A 62 9.88 14.25 -17.55
C GLU A 62 10.67 13.26 -18.42
N SER A 63 11.96 13.52 -18.66
CA SER A 63 12.80 12.52 -19.33
C SER A 63 13.18 11.42 -18.34
N PRO A 64 12.96 10.12 -18.64
CA PRO A 64 13.43 9.02 -17.80
C PRO A 64 14.92 9.08 -17.44
N SER A 65 15.74 9.73 -18.27
CA SER A 65 17.17 9.90 -18.05
C SER A 65 17.53 10.74 -16.81
N ILE A 66 16.59 11.55 -16.29
CA ILE A 66 16.83 12.34 -15.07
C ILE A 66 16.83 11.47 -13.82
N PHE A 67 16.16 10.31 -13.88
CA PHE A 67 16.18 9.34 -12.81
C PHE A 67 17.52 8.60 -12.81
N ASN A 68 18.47 9.10 -12.00
CA ASN A 68 19.80 8.51 -11.91
C ASN A 68 20.40 8.66 -10.50
N PRO A 69 19.85 8.00 -9.47
CA PRO A 69 20.42 8.05 -8.13
C PRO A 69 21.80 7.38 -8.11
N GLU A 70 22.83 8.14 -7.72
CA GLU A 70 24.22 7.66 -7.75
C GLU A 70 24.52 6.54 -6.74
N ARG A 71 23.89 6.60 -5.56
CA ARG A 71 24.18 5.73 -4.41
C ARG A 71 22.92 5.22 -3.73
N LEU A 72 21.91 4.86 -4.52
CA LEU A 72 20.69 4.26 -3.99
C LEU A 72 21.05 3.02 -3.16
N ASN A 73 20.57 3.00 -1.92
CA ASN A 73 20.74 1.89 -0.99
C ASN A 73 19.46 1.72 -0.17
N ALA A 74 18.56 0.84 -0.62
CA ALA A 74 17.31 0.57 0.07
C ALA A 74 17.52 -0.03 1.47
N SER A 75 18.61 -0.77 1.70
CA SER A 75 18.96 -1.29 3.03
C SER A 75 19.18 -0.17 4.04
N GLN A 76 19.78 0.95 3.62
CA GLN A 76 19.96 2.12 4.49
C GLN A 76 18.62 2.77 4.86
N TRP A 77 17.64 2.78 3.94
CA TRP A 77 16.28 3.26 4.24
C TRP A 77 15.61 2.40 5.30
N MET A 78 15.78 1.08 5.19
CA MET A 78 15.18 0.14 6.13
C MET A 78 15.88 0.12 7.49
N ASP A 79 17.19 0.36 7.54
CA ASP A 79 17.91 0.60 8.81
C ASP A 79 17.33 1.82 9.54
N ALA A 80 17.09 2.91 8.81
CA ALA A 80 16.43 4.09 9.36
C ALA A 80 15.00 3.79 9.85
N ALA A 81 14.19 3.08 9.06
CA ALA A 81 12.84 2.69 9.46
C ALA A 81 12.83 1.81 10.72
N GLN A 82 13.71 0.80 10.78
CA GLN A 82 13.80 -0.11 11.93
C GLN A 82 14.25 0.64 13.20
N SER A 83 15.24 1.51 13.09
CA SER A 83 15.70 2.34 14.23
C SER A 83 14.63 3.31 14.73
N ALA A 84 13.70 3.73 13.87
CA ALA A 84 12.53 4.55 14.25
C ALA A 84 11.37 3.72 14.84
N GLY A 85 11.48 2.39 14.90
CA GLY A 85 10.42 1.50 15.42
C GLY A 85 9.23 1.34 14.47
N VAL A 86 9.41 1.60 13.17
CA VAL A 86 8.39 1.43 12.14
C VAL A 86 8.10 -0.07 11.95
N GLN A 87 6.83 -0.42 11.70
CA GLN A 87 6.45 -1.80 11.34
C GLN A 87 6.00 -1.96 9.89
N LEU A 88 5.58 -0.88 9.23
CA LEU A 88 5.14 -0.87 7.83
C LEU A 88 5.80 0.26 7.05
N VAL A 89 6.41 -0.08 5.93
CA VAL A 89 7.01 0.86 5.00
C VAL A 89 6.20 0.91 3.70
N ILE A 90 5.92 2.11 3.18
CA ILE A 90 5.11 2.33 1.98
C ILE A 90 5.95 3.10 0.95
N LEU A 91 6.13 2.55 -0.24
CA LEU A 91 6.88 3.19 -1.33
C LEU A 91 5.92 3.77 -2.39
N THR A 92 6.19 4.98 -2.88
CA THR A 92 5.60 5.51 -4.12
C THR A 92 6.17 4.76 -5.33
N VAL A 93 5.55 3.65 -5.71
CA VAL A 93 6.02 2.87 -6.87
C VAL A 93 5.69 3.56 -8.20
N LYS A 94 4.61 4.37 -8.22
CA LYS A 94 4.26 5.33 -9.27
C LYS A 94 3.57 6.54 -8.63
N HIS A 95 4.06 7.74 -8.89
CA HIS A 95 3.42 8.99 -8.44
C HIS A 95 2.55 9.61 -9.55
N HIS A 96 2.01 10.82 -9.35
CA HIS A 96 1.09 11.45 -10.30
C HIS A 96 1.70 11.70 -11.68
N ASP A 97 3.02 11.89 -11.76
CA ASP A 97 3.77 11.98 -13.01
C ASP A 97 3.74 10.68 -13.83
N GLY A 98 3.43 9.52 -13.23
CA GLY A 98 3.31 8.26 -13.97
C GLY A 98 4.61 7.46 -14.09
N PHE A 99 5.76 7.97 -13.62
CA PHE A 99 7.02 7.23 -13.73
C PHE A 99 7.04 6.01 -12.80
N CYS A 100 7.25 4.82 -13.37
CA CYS A 100 7.25 3.56 -12.63
C CYS A 100 8.64 3.20 -12.11
N LEU A 101 8.74 2.91 -10.81
CA LEU A 101 9.98 2.54 -10.11
C LEU A 101 10.42 1.07 -10.30
N TRP A 102 9.65 0.29 -11.05
CA TRP A 102 9.94 -1.08 -11.45
C TRP A 102 9.87 -1.17 -12.99
N PRO A 103 10.52 -2.16 -13.62
CA PRO A 103 10.50 -2.33 -15.08
C PRO A 103 9.15 -2.93 -15.54
N SER A 104 8.06 -2.16 -15.43
CA SER A 104 6.72 -2.57 -15.85
C SER A 104 6.69 -2.96 -17.33
N ALA A 105 5.98 -4.04 -17.66
CA ALA A 105 5.81 -4.49 -19.04
C ALA A 105 4.78 -3.64 -19.82
N TYR A 106 4.02 -2.79 -19.13
CA TYR A 106 2.87 -2.06 -19.70
C TYR A 106 3.20 -0.62 -20.09
N THR A 107 4.36 -0.08 -19.68
CA THR A 107 4.79 1.26 -20.05
C THR A 107 6.30 1.35 -20.20
N ASN A 108 6.75 2.18 -21.15
CA ASN A 108 8.15 2.55 -21.29
C ASN A 108 8.55 3.68 -20.32
N PHE A 109 7.60 4.29 -19.60
CA PHE A 109 7.88 5.35 -18.64
C PHE A 109 8.21 4.79 -17.26
N SER A 110 9.37 4.15 -17.21
CA SER A 110 9.85 3.44 -16.02
C SER A 110 11.36 3.50 -15.90
N VAL A 111 11.87 2.95 -14.79
CA VAL A 111 13.31 2.75 -14.56
C VAL A 111 14.01 1.99 -15.69
N ALA A 112 13.29 1.17 -16.46
CA ALA A 112 13.84 0.46 -17.62
C ALA A 112 14.34 1.41 -18.73
N SER A 113 13.76 2.61 -18.82
CA SER A 113 14.15 3.66 -19.78
C SER A 113 15.14 4.67 -19.20
N SER A 114 15.54 4.52 -17.94
CA SER A 114 16.52 5.37 -17.28
C SER A 114 17.96 4.85 -17.47
N SER A 115 18.96 5.70 -17.24
CA SER A 115 20.36 5.28 -17.20
C SER A 115 20.74 4.59 -15.89
N TRP A 116 19.90 4.70 -14.86
CA TRP A 116 20.15 4.09 -13.56
C TRP A 116 20.30 2.57 -13.68
N ARG A 117 21.41 2.04 -13.12
CA ARG A 117 21.83 0.64 -13.26
C ARG A 117 21.82 0.14 -14.72
N GLY A 118 22.06 1.02 -15.68
CA GLY A 118 22.03 0.70 -17.11
C GLY A 118 20.65 0.24 -17.61
N GLY A 119 19.56 0.78 -17.05
CA GLY A 119 18.18 0.43 -17.41
C GLY A 119 17.72 -0.92 -16.88
N LYS A 120 18.48 -1.55 -15.99
CA LYS A 120 18.17 -2.87 -15.40
C LYS A 120 17.81 -2.81 -13.92
N GLY A 121 17.68 -1.61 -13.37
CA GLY A 121 17.35 -1.42 -11.98
C GLY A 121 15.87 -1.67 -11.70
N ASP A 122 15.59 -2.06 -10.47
CA ASP A 122 14.23 -2.20 -9.94
C ASP A 122 14.24 -1.75 -8.48
N VAL A 123 13.73 -0.53 -8.24
CA VAL A 123 13.71 0.04 -6.89
C VAL A 123 12.73 -0.73 -6.01
N VAL A 124 11.62 -1.22 -6.58
CA VAL A 124 10.59 -1.97 -5.85
C VAL A 124 11.19 -3.27 -5.34
N ALA A 125 11.92 -4.01 -6.18
CA ALA A 125 12.59 -5.24 -5.78
C ALA A 125 13.65 -5.00 -4.69
N GLU A 126 14.52 -3.98 -4.84
CA GLU A 126 15.52 -3.61 -3.83
C GLU A 126 14.87 -3.22 -2.49
N PHE A 127 13.78 -2.46 -2.54
CA PHE A 127 13.00 -2.03 -1.37
C PHE A 127 12.36 -3.22 -0.64
N VAL A 128 11.67 -4.09 -1.38
CA VAL A 128 10.99 -5.28 -0.83
C VAL A 128 12.00 -6.24 -0.20
N ALA A 129 13.12 -6.49 -0.88
CA ALA A 129 14.18 -7.36 -0.35
C ALA A 129 14.74 -6.81 0.97
N ALA A 130 15.12 -5.53 1.00
CA ALA A 130 15.66 -4.88 2.19
C ALA A 130 14.67 -4.85 3.37
N ALA A 131 13.38 -4.64 3.10
CA ALA A 131 12.33 -4.61 4.11
C ALA A 131 12.10 -6.02 4.72
N ARG A 132 12.02 -7.05 3.86
CA ARG A 132 11.86 -8.45 4.29
C ARG A 132 13.03 -8.92 5.15
N GLU A 133 14.27 -8.54 4.83
CA GLU A 133 15.45 -8.84 5.64
C GLU A 133 15.36 -8.30 7.09
N ARG A 134 14.61 -7.20 7.29
CA ARG A 134 14.43 -6.55 8.60
C ARG A 134 13.09 -6.89 9.27
N GLY A 135 12.29 -7.75 8.66
CA GLY A 135 10.96 -8.12 9.16
C GLY A 135 9.95 -6.97 9.14
N LEU A 136 10.13 -6.01 8.22
CA LEU A 136 9.20 -4.90 8.01
C LEU A 136 8.12 -5.29 7.00
N ASP A 137 6.86 -4.94 7.29
CA ASP A 137 5.78 -5.08 6.31
C ASP A 137 5.94 -4.06 5.18
N VAL A 138 5.48 -4.43 3.98
CA VAL A 138 5.58 -3.61 2.78
C VAL A 138 4.20 -3.22 2.26
N GLY A 139 4.04 -1.94 1.92
CA GLY A 139 2.93 -1.42 1.15
C GLY A 139 3.41 -0.67 -0.10
N PHE A 140 2.53 -0.52 -1.07
CA PHE A 140 2.78 0.25 -2.29
C PHE A 140 1.75 1.35 -2.44
N TYR A 141 2.23 2.53 -2.85
CA TYR A 141 1.43 3.59 -3.39
C TYR A 141 1.59 3.59 -4.91
N LEU A 142 0.49 3.31 -5.60
CA LEU A 142 0.35 3.41 -7.04
C LEU A 142 -0.68 4.51 -7.29
N SER A 143 -0.28 5.64 -7.88
CA SER A 143 -1.19 6.74 -8.11
C SER A 143 -2.29 6.35 -9.12
N PRO A 144 -3.58 6.48 -8.78
CA PRO A 144 -4.66 6.34 -9.76
C PRO A 144 -4.62 7.47 -10.80
N TRP A 145 -4.27 8.68 -10.39
CA TRP A 145 -4.14 9.81 -11.31
C TRP A 145 -2.76 9.78 -11.98
N ASP A 146 -2.74 9.58 -13.28
CA ASP A 146 -1.54 9.47 -14.10
C ASP A 146 -1.51 10.58 -15.15
N LEU A 147 -0.45 11.39 -15.14
CA LEU A 147 -0.24 12.51 -16.06
C LEU A 147 0.54 12.14 -17.32
N HIS A 148 1.09 10.92 -17.37
CA HIS A 148 1.87 10.42 -18.51
C HIS A 148 1.06 9.52 -19.42
N GLU A 149 0.31 8.58 -18.84
CA GLU A 149 -0.34 7.52 -19.60
C GLU A 149 -1.43 8.06 -20.53
N SER A 150 -1.27 7.80 -21.83
CA SER A 150 -2.12 8.34 -22.89
C SER A 150 -3.58 7.93 -22.80
N CYS A 151 -3.86 6.75 -22.24
CA CYS A 151 -5.23 6.27 -22.05
C CYS A 151 -5.88 6.80 -20.76
N TYR A 152 -5.18 7.58 -19.94
CA TYR A 152 -5.78 8.19 -18.75
C TYR A 152 -6.97 9.09 -19.12
N GLY A 153 -8.12 8.83 -18.49
CA GLY A 153 -9.41 9.45 -18.82
C GLY A 153 -10.35 8.53 -19.61
N ASP A 154 -9.83 7.51 -20.30
CA ASP A 154 -10.65 6.37 -20.76
C ASP A 154 -10.82 5.37 -19.62
N THR A 155 -12.03 5.34 -19.05
CA THR A 155 -12.33 4.50 -17.88
C THR A 155 -12.01 3.03 -18.10
N LEU A 156 -12.25 2.47 -19.28
CA LEU A 156 -12.08 1.03 -19.48
C LEU A 156 -10.60 0.71 -19.70
N LEU A 157 -9.97 1.40 -20.65
CA LEU A 157 -8.57 1.16 -21.02
C LEU A 157 -7.62 1.45 -19.85
N TYR A 158 -7.82 2.57 -19.14
CA TYR A 158 -6.94 2.93 -18.03
C TYR A 158 -7.11 1.99 -16.83
N ASN A 159 -8.33 1.52 -16.54
CA ASN A 159 -8.52 0.53 -15.48
C ASN A 159 -7.85 -0.81 -15.83
N GLU A 160 -7.88 -1.25 -17.08
CA GLU A 160 -7.15 -2.46 -17.50
C GLU A 160 -5.63 -2.28 -17.34
N PHE A 161 -5.08 -1.14 -17.78
CA PHE A 161 -3.68 -0.78 -17.58
C PHE A 161 -3.30 -0.75 -16.08
N TYR A 162 -4.10 -0.07 -15.25
CA TYR A 162 -3.87 0.09 -13.83
C TYR A 162 -3.95 -1.26 -13.08
N LEU A 163 -4.93 -2.11 -13.41
CA LEU A 163 -5.06 -3.45 -12.85
C LEU A 163 -3.91 -4.36 -13.26
N ALA A 164 -3.38 -4.20 -14.48
CA ALA A 164 -2.22 -4.94 -14.95
C ALA A 164 -0.96 -4.57 -14.15
N GLN A 165 -0.72 -3.27 -13.90
CA GLN A 165 0.36 -2.80 -13.03
C GLN A 165 0.19 -3.30 -11.58
N LEU A 166 -1.03 -3.25 -11.03
CA LEU A 166 -1.31 -3.84 -9.72
C LEU A 166 -0.99 -5.33 -9.67
N ARG A 167 -1.29 -6.07 -10.74
CA ARG A 167 -0.99 -7.50 -10.82
C ARG A 167 0.52 -7.74 -10.81
N GLU A 168 1.31 -6.96 -11.54
CA GLU A 168 2.79 -7.06 -11.49
C GLU A 168 3.30 -6.89 -10.05
N LEU A 169 2.85 -5.83 -9.37
CA LEU A 169 3.30 -5.50 -8.02
C LEU A 169 2.85 -6.49 -6.94
N LEU A 170 1.67 -7.10 -7.09
CA LEU A 170 1.07 -7.98 -6.07
C LEU A 170 1.31 -9.47 -6.31
N THR A 171 1.98 -9.84 -7.40
CA THR A 171 2.28 -11.26 -7.72
C THR A 171 3.77 -11.55 -7.95
N GLY A 172 4.61 -10.52 -8.09
CA GLY A 172 6.06 -10.63 -8.19
C GLY A 172 6.79 -10.93 -6.89
#